data_AF-A0A4U0VKN8-F1
#
_entry.id   AF-A0A4U0VKN8-F1
#
_cell.length_a   1.000
_cell.length_b   1.000
_cell.length_c   1.000
_cell.angle_alpha   90.00
_cell.angle_beta   90.00
_cell.angle_gamma   90.00
#
_symmetry.space_group_name_H-M   'P 1'
#
loop_
_entity.id
_entity.type
_entity.pdbx_description
1 polymer ?
#
loop_
_entity_poly.entity_id
_entity_poly.type
_entity_poly.pdbx_seq_one_letter_code
_entity_poly.pdbx_strand_id
1 'polypeptide(L)'
;MLLLCPHKLCTRLQLRGARNRAPDPRDAIDPMTGRGFKGALRCWGYTFELTDEHLTEEECYPLKHSYDVLAEECLDRLHEISPPPRSALPRNNGKYAEKEQVPGDKGAQKAPRRDLYALLRDHADTDEKLGQLWREANTVPDWVDWDQIEREQDVFYRYGGAALTGLAYQSLLGGMGAARVVETLARTGGFCTKVARHRLFETTQHILQCTKSLESLKPGGDGFASSIRVRLLHAAVRQRIMKLAKQKPEYYSVEKWGIPINDLDSIATIGTFSATLIWLSFPRQAISLREQEITDYIALWRYIG
;
A
#
# COMPACT_ATOMS: atom_id res chain seq x y z
N MET A 1 -3.34 0.26 0.50
CA MET A 1 -2.59 0.52 1.71
C MET A 1 -3.43 0.05 2.88
N LEU A 2 -3.14 -1.16 3.32
CA LEU A 2 -3.70 -1.88 4.47
C LEU A 2 -2.41 -2.29 5.20
N LEU A 3 -2.09 -1.86 6.43
CA LEU A 3 -2.72 -2.15 7.71
C LEU A 3 -3.19 -3.60 7.82
N LEU A 4 -2.23 -4.51 7.77
CA LEU A 4 -2.36 -5.90 8.20
C LEU A 4 -2.15 -6.00 9.72
N CYS A 5 -3.02 -6.80 10.35
CA CYS A 5 -2.96 -7.20 11.75
C CYS A 5 -1.52 -7.66 12.11
N PRO A 6 -0.84 -7.09 13.13
CA PRO A 6 0.62 -7.09 13.24
C PRO A 6 1.30 -8.43 13.51
N HIS A 7 0.55 -9.53 13.70
CA HIS A 7 1.09 -10.66 14.45
C HIS A 7 1.60 -11.87 13.65
N LYS A 8 1.32 -12.01 12.34
CA LYS A 8 1.58 -13.29 11.65
C LYS A 8 2.49 -13.30 10.41
N LEU A 9 2.72 -12.18 9.71
CA LEU A 9 3.57 -12.21 8.50
C LEU A 9 4.80 -11.30 8.55
N CYS A 10 4.79 -10.23 9.34
CA CYS A 10 5.86 -9.22 9.33
C CYS A 10 7.19 -9.71 9.94
N THR A 11 7.23 -10.89 10.56
CA THR A 11 8.43 -11.46 11.19
C THR A 11 9.29 -12.28 10.24
N ARG A 12 8.81 -12.62 9.03
CA ARG A 12 9.54 -13.47 8.06
C ARG A 12 10.09 -12.73 6.84
N LEU A 13 9.82 -11.43 6.67
CA LEU A 13 10.37 -10.63 5.57
C LEU A 13 11.56 -9.78 6.06
N GLN A 14 12.61 -10.43 6.59
CA GLN A 14 13.92 -9.78 6.73
C GLN A 14 14.74 -10.05 5.47
N LEU A 15 14.59 -9.21 4.45
CA LEU A 15 15.51 -9.21 3.31
C LEU A 15 16.90 -8.76 3.81
N ARG A 16 17.77 -9.70 4.19
CA ARG A 16 19.18 -9.43 4.49
C ARG A 16 19.93 -9.18 3.19
N GLY A 17 20.66 -8.06 3.13
CA GLY A 17 21.40 -7.60 1.96
C GLY A 17 22.51 -8.56 1.51
N ALA A 18 22.61 -8.76 0.20
CA ALA A 18 23.75 -9.39 -0.45
C ALA A 18 24.86 -8.36 -0.73
N ARG A 19 26.12 -8.80 -0.65
CA ARG A 19 27.33 -7.95 -0.64
C ARG A 19 27.50 -7.14 -1.93
N ASN A 20 27.93 -5.88 -1.78
CA ASN A 20 28.39 -5.00 -2.86
C ASN A 20 29.68 -5.54 -3.51
N ARG A 21 29.56 -6.37 -4.55
CA ARG A 21 30.61 -6.59 -5.55
C ARG A 21 29.97 -6.54 -6.93
N ALA A 22 30.57 -5.81 -7.86
CA ALA A 22 30.20 -5.93 -9.27
C ALA A 22 30.44 -7.40 -9.69
N PRO A 23 29.44 -8.14 -10.19
CA PRO A 23 29.59 -9.58 -10.38
C PRO A 23 30.45 -9.88 -11.62
N ASP A 24 31.47 -10.73 -11.46
CA ASP A 24 32.15 -11.38 -12.58
C ASP A 24 31.16 -12.40 -13.17
N PRO A 25 30.96 -12.46 -14.51
CA PRO A 25 30.10 -13.45 -15.14
C PRO A 25 30.47 -14.92 -14.81
N ARG A 26 31.64 -15.17 -14.22
CA ARG A 26 32.10 -16.49 -13.74
C ARG A 26 31.68 -16.82 -12.30
N ASP A 27 31.20 -15.86 -11.51
CA ASP A 27 30.76 -16.09 -10.12
C ASP A 27 29.39 -16.80 -10.03
N ALA A 28 28.75 -17.07 -11.17
CA ALA A 28 27.47 -17.80 -11.25
C ALA A 28 27.61 -19.33 -11.18
N ILE A 29 28.84 -19.84 -11.08
CA ILE A 29 29.17 -21.27 -11.08
C ILE A 29 30.11 -21.52 -9.91
N ASP A 30 29.77 -22.47 -9.04
CA ASP A 30 30.70 -22.95 -8.01
C ASP A 30 31.99 -23.45 -8.69
N PRO A 31 33.17 -22.85 -8.41
CA PRO A 31 34.43 -23.16 -9.09
C PRO A 31 34.92 -24.58 -8.81
N MET A 32 34.34 -25.30 -7.84
CA MET A 32 34.68 -26.69 -7.53
C MET A 32 33.73 -27.70 -8.18
N THR A 33 32.50 -27.31 -8.53
CA THR A 33 31.45 -28.28 -8.94
C THR A 33 30.76 -27.99 -10.27
N GLY A 34 30.95 -26.81 -10.87
CA GLY A 34 30.43 -26.51 -12.20
C GLY A 34 28.90 -26.37 -12.30
N ARG A 35 28.17 -26.37 -11.17
CA ARG A 35 26.70 -26.23 -11.13
C ARG A 35 26.29 -24.82 -10.69
N GLY A 36 25.25 -24.27 -11.31
CA GLY A 36 24.62 -23.03 -10.87
C GLY A 36 23.95 -23.18 -9.50
N PHE A 37 23.96 -22.11 -8.69
CA PHE A 37 23.32 -22.09 -7.37
C PHE A 37 21.84 -22.48 -7.48
N LYS A 38 21.45 -23.62 -6.89
CA LYS A 38 20.04 -23.95 -6.66
C LYS A 38 19.45 -22.87 -5.74
N GLY A 39 18.50 -22.07 -6.24
CA GLY A 39 17.77 -21.09 -5.41
C GLY A 39 17.94 -19.61 -5.80
N ALA A 40 18.69 -19.27 -6.85
CA ALA A 40 18.79 -17.88 -7.31
C ALA A 40 17.84 -17.58 -8.49
N LEU A 41 17.02 -16.53 -8.38
CA LEU A 41 16.16 -16.01 -9.46
C LEU A 41 16.74 -14.71 -9.99
N ARG A 42 16.94 -14.59 -11.31
CA ARG A 42 17.40 -13.35 -11.93
C ARG A 42 16.25 -12.67 -12.69
N CYS A 43 15.84 -11.48 -12.26
CA CYS A 43 14.87 -10.66 -12.99
C CYS A 43 15.19 -9.17 -12.87
N TRP A 44 14.84 -8.39 -13.91
CA TRP A 44 15.04 -6.93 -13.97
C TRP A 44 16.46 -6.42 -13.71
N GLY A 45 17.47 -7.24 -13.99
CA GLY A 45 18.88 -6.91 -13.74
C GLY A 45 19.33 -7.13 -12.29
N TYR A 46 18.49 -7.73 -11.45
CA TYR A 46 18.78 -8.09 -10.06
C TYR A 46 18.75 -9.62 -9.89
N THR A 47 19.59 -10.15 -9.00
CA THR A 47 19.60 -11.57 -8.62
C THR A 47 19.04 -11.68 -7.21
N PHE A 48 17.91 -12.36 -7.08
CA PHE A 48 17.24 -12.68 -5.84
C PHE A 48 17.73 -14.04 -5.34
N GLU A 49 18.14 -14.10 -4.09
CA GLU A 49 18.44 -15.35 -3.39
C GLU A 49 17.18 -15.80 -2.66
N LEU A 50 16.59 -16.91 -3.09
CA LEU A 50 15.48 -17.53 -2.36
C LEU A 50 16.04 -18.21 -1.11
N THR A 51 15.43 -17.88 0.02
CA THR A 51 15.73 -18.44 1.35
C THR A 51 14.48 -19.09 1.93
N ASP A 52 14.63 -19.88 2.98
CA ASP A 52 13.51 -20.49 3.71
C ASP A 52 12.58 -19.47 4.41
N GLU A 53 12.96 -18.19 4.41
CA GLU A 53 12.12 -17.08 4.89
C GLU A 53 11.11 -16.62 3.83
N HIS A 54 11.34 -16.92 2.55
CA HIS A 54 10.43 -16.57 1.47
C HIS A 54 9.25 -17.54 1.43
N LEU A 55 8.03 -16.99 1.29
CA LEU A 55 6.83 -17.80 1.16
C LEU A 55 6.86 -18.62 -0.14
N THR A 56 6.47 -19.89 -0.05
CA THR A 56 6.27 -20.72 -1.24
C THR A 56 4.99 -20.32 -1.99
N GLU A 57 4.80 -20.84 -3.20
CA GLU A 57 3.57 -20.60 -3.97
C GLU A 57 2.35 -21.15 -3.24
N GLU A 58 2.46 -22.32 -2.62
CA GLU A 58 1.41 -22.96 -1.83
C GLU A 58 1.07 -22.15 -0.58
N GLU A 59 2.06 -21.53 0.08
CA GLU A 59 1.84 -20.64 1.22
C GLU A 59 1.21 -19.30 0.78
N CYS A 60 1.56 -18.81 -0.41
CA CYS A 60 0.98 -17.58 -0.97
C CYS A 60 -0.46 -17.75 -1.45
N TYR A 61 -0.83 -18.94 -1.93
CA TYR A 61 -2.13 -19.15 -2.59
C TYR A 61 -3.34 -18.82 -1.70
N PRO A 62 -3.42 -19.26 -0.42
CA PRO A 62 -4.51 -18.89 0.49
C PRO A 62 -4.65 -17.38 0.70
N LEU A 63 -3.54 -16.63 0.62
CA LEU A 63 -3.53 -15.17 0.81
C LEU A 63 -4.29 -14.41 -0.29
N LYS A 64 -4.62 -15.07 -1.41
CA LYS A 64 -5.54 -14.53 -2.43
C LYS A 64 -7.00 -14.45 -1.94
N HIS A 65 -7.32 -15.18 -0.89
CA HIS A 65 -8.67 -15.35 -0.35
C HIS A 65 -8.82 -14.81 1.07
N SER A 66 -7.74 -14.35 1.69
CA SER A 66 -7.78 -13.57 2.92
C SER A 66 -7.72 -12.07 2.60
N TYR A 67 -8.39 -11.29 3.43
CA TYR A 67 -8.50 -9.84 3.31
C TYR A 67 -8.88 -9.23 4.65
N ASP A 68 -8.85 -7.91 4.72
CA ASP A 68 -9.25 -7.13 5.89
C ASP A 68 -10.77 -7.14 6.10
N VAL A 69 -11.26 -8.20 6.75
CA VAL A 69 -12.68 -8.39 7.11
C VAL A 69 -13.14 -7.29 8.08
N LEU A 70 -12.31 -6.92 9.05
CA LEU A 70 -12.66 -5.91 10.05
C LEU A 70 -12.94 -4.55 9.38
N ALA A 71 -12.14 -4.13 8.41
CA ALA A 71 -12.41 -2.88 7.69
C ALA A 71 -13.70 -2.93 6.87
N GLU A 72 -14.12 -4.09 6.33
CA GLU A 72 -15.42 -4.22 5.67
C GLU A 72 -16.57 -4.14 6.67
N GLU A 73 -16.49 -4.85 7.79
CA GLU A 73 -17.49 -4.77 8.86
C GLU A 73 -17.62 -3.33 9.37
N CYS A 74 -16.49 -2.65 9.62
CA CYS A 74 -16.48 -1.24 10.02
C CYS A 74 -17.10 -0.34 8.95
N LEU A 75 -16.83 -0.60 7.66
CA LEU A 75 -17.43 0.16 6.58
C LEU A 75 -18.96 0.04 6.56
N ASP A 76 -19.49 -1.17 6.84
CA ASP A 76 -20.93 -1.39 6.96
C ASP A 76 -21.51 -0.60 8.14
N ARG A 77 -20.86 -0.62 9.31
CA ARG A 77 -21.27 0.22 10.46
C ARG A 77 -21.26 1.71 10.12
N LEU A 78 -20.22 2.20 9.45
CA LEU A 78 -20.11 3.59 9.00
C LEU A 78 -21.20 3.95 7.97
N HIS A 79 -21.64 2.98 7.16
CA HIS A 79 -22.74 3.15 6.20
C HIS A 79 -24.10 3.25 6.91
N GLU A 80 -24.29 2.54 8.02
CA GLU A 80 -25.48 2.67 8.87
C GLU A 80 -25.54 4.02 9.59
N ILE A 81 -24.41 4.47 10.16
CA ILE A 81 -24.31 5.75 10.87
C ILE A 81 -24.46 6.94 9.92
N SER A 82 -23.82 6.87 8.76
CA SER A 82 -23.82 7.93 7.76
C SER A 82 -23.95 7.30 6.37
N PRO A 83 -25.17 7.18 5.81
CA PRO A 83 -25.37 6.54 4.52
C PRO A 83 -24.61 7.25 3.37
N PRO A 84 -24.04 6.49 2.41
CA PRO A 84 -23.39 7.09 1.25
C PRO A 84 -24.40 7.84 0.36
N PRO A 85 -23.99 8.95 -0.30
CA PRO A 85 -24.85 9.66 -1.24
C PRO A 85 -25.29 8.73 -2.40
N ARG A 86 -26.55 8.86 -2.85
CA ARG A 86 -27.15 8.04 -3.94
C ARG A 86 -26.32 7.96 -5.24
N SER A 87 -25.43 8.92 -5.51
CA SER A 87 -24.59 8.99 -6.71
C SER A 87 -23.08 8.82 -6.44
N ALA A 88 -22.68 8.46 -5.22
CA ALA A 88 -21.27 8.32 -4.88
C ALA A 88 -20.74 7.00 -5.45
N LEU A 89 -19.93 7.08 -6.51
CA LEU A 89 -18.86 6.09 -6.71
C LEU A 89 -17.99 6.08 -5.43
N PRO A 90 -17.37 4.96 -5.03
CA PRO A 90 -16.34 4.96 -3.99
C PRO A 90 -15.12 5.71 -4.52
N ARG A 91 -15.27 7.03 -4.57
CA ARG A 91 -14.23 8.01 -4.73
C ARG A 91 -13.90 8.40 -3.32
N ASN A 92 -12.61 8.34 -3.00
CA ASN A 92 -12.10 8.77 -1.73
C ASN A 92 -12.71 10.14 -1.33
N ASN A 93 -13.08 10.27 -0.06
CA ASN A 93 -13.64 11.51 0.49
C ASN A 93 -12.56 12.55 0.82
N GLY A 94 -11.40 12.47 0.16
CA GLY A 94 -10.27 13.39 0.30
C GLY A 94 -10.48 14.78 -0.32
N LYS A 95 -9.79 15.77 0.24
CA LYS A 95 -9.95 17.23 0.13
C LYS A 95 -9.96 17.86 -1.29
N TYR A 96 -9.77 17.11 -2.37
CA TYR A 96 -9.48 17.66 -3.72
C TYR A 96 -10.38 17.17 -4.88
N ALA A 97 -11.59 16.66 -4.60
CA ALA A 97 -12.56 16.42 -5.68
C ALA A 97 -13.21 17.74 -6.14
N GLU A 98 -12.44 18.59 -6.83
CA GLU A 98 -13.00 19.69 -7.60
C GLU A 98 -13.88 19.10 -8.73
N LYS A 99 -15.19 19.36 -8.65
CA LYS A 99 -15.97 19.57 -9.86
C LYS A 99 -15.62 20.96 -10.36
N GLU A 100 -15.22 21.06 -11.63
CA GLU A 100 -15.13 22.33 -12.35
C GLU A 100 -16.38 23.16 -12.06
N GLN A 101 -16.15 24.39 -11.60
CA GLN A 101 -17.21 25.35 -11.33
C GLN A 101 -17.91 25.70 -12.65
N VAL A 102 -19.22 25.45 -12.71
CA VAL A 102 -20.10 26.26 -13.55
C VAL A 102 -20.26 27.59 -12.81
N PRO A 103 -19.89 28.75 -13.40
CA PRO A 103 -20.03 30.03 -12.73
C PRO A 103 -21.53 30.34 -12.61
N GLY A 104 -22.09 30.30 -11.41
CA GLY A 104 -23.50 30.70 -11.26
C GLY A 104 -24.26 30.45 -9.97
N ASP A 105 -23.68 29.93 -8.88
CA ASP A 105 -24.48 29.72 -7.66
C ASP A 105 -23.70 30.08 -6.38
N LYS A 106 -23.88 31.33 -5.92
CA LYS A 106 -23.41 31.82 -4.63
C LYS A 106 -24.58 31.70 -3.64
N GLY A 107 -24.60 30.66 -2.81
CA GLY A 107 -25.56 30.61 -1.69
C GLY A 107 -25.67 29.32 -0.90
N ALA A 108 -25.34 28.14 -1.46
CA ALA A 108 -25.51 26.89 -0.73
C ALA A 108 -24.31 26.57 0.17
N GLN A 109 -24.50 26.58 1.50
CA GLN A 109 -23.59 25.90 2.43
C GLN A 109 -23.50 24.42 2.02
N LYS A 110 -22.34 24.01 1.47
CA LYS A 110 -22.08 22.61 1.11
C LYS A 110 -22.21 21.75 2.37
N ALA A 111 -23.11 20.76 2.33
CA ALA A 111 -23.17 19.73 3.35
C ALA A 111 -21.75 19.15 3.57
N PRO A 112 -21.32 18.93 4.83
CA PRO A 112 -19.98 18.44 5.13
C PRO A 112 -19.76 17.08 4.44
N ARG A 113 -18.62 16.95 3.78
CA ARG A 113 -18.26 15.74 3.02
C ARG A 113 -18.04 14.59 4.00
N ARG A 114 -18.52 13.40 3.63
CA ARG A 114 -18.50 12.17 4.44
C ARG A 114 -17.06 11.68 4.73
N ASP A 115 -16.37 12.21 5.73
CA ASP A 115 -15.03 11.73 6.09
C ASP A 115 -15.13 10.46 6.95
N LEU A 116 -14.83 9.30 6.36
CA LEU A 116 -14.92 8.00 7.04
C LEU A 116 -13.96 7.89 8.22
N TYR A 117 -12.80 8.56 8.17
CA TYR A 117 -11.87 8.57 9.31
C TYR A 117 -12.45 9.35 10.48
N ALA A 118 -13.06 10.52 10.22
CA ALA A 118 -13.69 11.31 11.27
C ALA A 118 -14.84 10.53 11.91
N LEU A 119 -15.69 9.89 11.10
CA LEU A 119 -16.76 9.03 11.60
C LEU A 119 -16.23 7.84 12.42
N LEU A 120 -15.16 7.17 11.95
CA LEU A 120 -14.53 6.10 12.72
C LEU A 120 -14.06 6.60 14.09
N ARG A 121 -13.32 7.72 14.11
CA ARG A 121 -12.82 8.33 15.36
C ARG A 121 -13.96 8.70 16.29
N ASP A 122 -14.97 9.39 15.78
CA ASP A 122 -16.04 9.98 16.59
C ASP A 122 -17.00 8.91 17.16
N HIS A 123 -17.03 7.71 16.57
CA HIS A 123 -17.90 6.61 17.00
C HIS A 123 -17.15 5.40 17.58
N ALA A 124 -15.82 5.45 17.68
CA ALA A 124 -14.99 4.34 18.17
C ALA A 124 -15.38 3.88 19.59
N ASP A 125 -15.83 4.80 20.46
CA ASP A 125 -16.22 4.47 21.83
C ASP A 125 -17.66 3.93 21.94
N THR A 126 -18.45 4.06 20.87
CA THR A 126 -19.90 3.74 20.86
C THR A 126 -20.27 2.52 20.03
N ASP A 127 -19.44 2.14 19.06
CA ASP A 127 -19.67 0.97 18.21
C ASP A 127 -18.51 -0.03 18.39
N GLU A 128 -18.86 -1.29 18.68
CA GLU A 128 -17.88 -2.34 19.03
C GLU A 128 -16.84 -2.56 17.93
N LYS A 129 -17.27 -2.64 16.66
CA LYS A 129 -16.38 -2.91 15.52
C LYS A 129 -15.50 -1.71 15.21
N LEU A 130 -16.09 -0.50 15.24
CA LEU A 130 -15.33 0.73 15.08
C LEU A 130 -14.27 0.87 16.19
N GLY A 131 -14.64 0.57 17.43
CA GLY A 131 -13.72 0.55 18.57
C GLY A 131 -12.61 -0.50 18.42
N GLN A 132 -12.92 -1.69 17.89
CA GLN A 132 -11.90 -2.70 17.60
C GLN A 132 -10.88 -2.17 16.59
N LEU A 133 -11.34 -1.67 15.44
CA LEU A 133 -10.46 -1.12 14.40
C LEU A 133 -9.63 0.06 14.94
N TRP A 134 -10.25 0.92 15.74
CA TRP A 134 -9.58 2.05 16.36
C TRP A 134 -8.47 1.62 17.32
N ARG A 135 -8.72 0.64 18.19
CA ARG A 135 -7.69 0.08 19.08
C ARG A 135 -6.56 -0.59 18.30
N GLU A 136 -6.88 -1.40 17.30
CA GLU A 136 -5.86 -2.03 16.44
C GLU A 136 -4.98 -0.99 15.75
N ALA A 137 -5.57 0.06 15.20
CA ALA A 137 -4.82 1.12 14.52
C ALA A 137 -3.96 1.95 15.49
N ASN A 138 -4.47 2.28 16.69
CA ASN A 138 -3.73 3.08 17.66
C ASN A 138 -2.67 2.29 18.45
N THR A 139 -2.64 0.96 18.32
CA THR A 139 -1.64 0.12 19.00
C THR A 139 -0.32 0.17 18.23
N VAL A 140 0.72 0.72 18.85
CA VAL A 140 2.08 0.73 18.29
C VAL A 140 2.76 -0.61 18.60
N PRO A 141 3.22 -1.37 17.59
CA PRO A 141 3.92 -2.64 17.85
C PRO A 141 5.25 -2.46 18.59
N ASP A 142 5.62 -3.42 19.44
CA ASP A 142 6.84 -3.38 20.28
C ASP A 142 8.15 -3.28 19.48
N TRP A 143 8.14 -3.68 18.22
CA TRP A 143 9.32 -3.61 17.35
C TRP A 143 9.56 -2.21 16.78
N VAL A 144 8.63 -1.27 16.94
CA VAL A 144 8.73 0.08 16.37
C VAL A 144 9.76 0.90 17.15
N ASP A 145 10.82 1.29 16.45
CA ASP A 145 11.79 2.29 16.90
C ASP A 145 11.48 3.62 16.20
N TRP A 146 11.07 4.64 16.96
CA TRP A 146 10.74 5.95 16.41
C TRP A 146 11.95 6.72 15.91
N ASP A 147 13.13 6.51 16.51
CA ASP A 147 14.37 7.13 16.03
C ASP A 147 14.79 6.49 14.70
N GLN A 148 14.50 5.19 14.52
CA GLN A 148 14.68 4.50 13.24
C GLN A 148 13.80 5.10 12.14
N ILE A 149 12.52 5.31 12.43
CA ILE A 149 11.57 5.91 11.50
C ILE A 149 11.95 7.37 11.21
N GLU A 150 12.42 8.14 12.18
CA GLU A 150 12.85 9.53 11.93
C GLU A 150 14.04 9.60 10.96
N ARG A 151 15.01 8.70 11.11
CA ARG A 151 16.14 8.58 10.17
C ARG A 151 15.67 8.19 8.78
N GLU A 152 14.64 7.34 8.67
CA GLU A 152 14.04 7.05 7.37
C GLU A 152 13.49 8.30 6.70
N GLN A 153 12.76 9.13 7.45
CA GLN A 153 12.16 10.33 6.91
C GLN A 153 13.24 11.28 6.37
N ASP A 154 14.38 11.40 7.08
CA ASP A 154 15.57 12.09 6.59
C ASP A 154 16.14 11.47 5.30
N VAL A 155 16.23 10.14 5.20
CA VAL A 155 16.62 9.46 3.95
C VAL A 155 15.67 9.79 2.81
N PHE A 156 14.35 9.73 3.03
CA PHE A 156 13.36 10.05 2.02
C PHE A 156 13.52 11.48 1.51
N TYR A 157 13.71 12.46 2.39
CA TYR A 157 13.87 13.87 2.00
C TYR A 157 15.25 14.18 1.41
N ARG A 158 16.32 13.53 1.89
CA ARG A 158 17.67 13.62 1.28
C ARG A 158 17.64 13.26 -0.21
N TYR A 159 16.84 12.25 -0.57
CA TYR A 159 16.68 11.79 -1.94
C TYR A 159 15.33 12.14 -2.56
N GLY A 160 14.60 13.14 -2.03
CA GLY A 160 13.18 13.34 -2.32
C GLY A 160 12.82 13.45 -3.80
N GLY A 161 13.62 14.19 -4.59
CA GLY A 161 13.41 14.30 -6.03
C GLY A 161 13.56 12.95 -6.76
N ALA A 162 14.59 12.18 -6.40
CA ALA A 162 14.85 10.86 -6.96
C ALA A 162 13.82 9.83 -6.49
N ALA A 163 13.40 9.90 -5.22
CA ALA A 163 12.41 9.03 -4.60
C ALA A 163 11.04 9.24 -5.25
N LEU A 164 10.58 10.49 -5.37
CA LEU A 164 9.30 10.82 -6.00
C LEU A 164 9.29 10.48 -7.50
N THR A 165 10.40 10.68 -8.20
CA THR A 165 10.54 10.24 -9.60
C THR A 165 10.41 8.72 -9.71
N GLY A 166 11.14 7.97 -8.87
CA GLY A 166 11.06 6.52 -8.80
C GLY A 166 9.65 6.01 -8.53
N LEU A 167 9.03 6.52 -7.46
CA LEU A 167 7.68 6.15 -7.05
C LEU A 167 6.63 6.53 -8.10
N ALA A 168 6.76 7.66 -8.79
CA ALA A 168 5.84 8.07 -9.84
C ALA A 168 5.85 7.07 -11.01
N TYR A 169 7.03 6.72 -11.53
CA TYR A 169 7.15 5.76 -12.63
C TYR A 169 6.78 4.34 -12.21
N GLN A 170 7.06 3.94 -10.98
CA GLN A 170 6.63 2.65 -10.44
C GLN A 170 5.12 2.59 -10.23
N SER A 171 4.51 3.65 -9.68
CA SER A 171 3.05 3.73 -9.45
C SER A 171 2.24 3.84 -10.74
N LEU A 172 2.79 4.45 -11.80
CA LEU A 172 2.12 4.65 -13.09
C LEU A 172 2.37 3.51 -14.09
N LEU A 173 3.64 3.15 -14.32
CA LEU A 173 4.03 2.18 -15.35
C LEU A 173 4.36 0.81 -14.76
N GLY A 174 5.07 0.75 -13.63
CA GLY A 174 5.44 -0.51 -12.98
C GLY A 174 4.24 -1.32 -12.49
N GLY A 175 3.26 -0.66 -11.88
CA GLY A 175 2.02 -1.28 -11.41
C GLY A 175 1.16 -1.91 -12.51
N MET A 176 1.39 -1.55 -13.79
CA MET A 176 0.73 -2.17 -14.94
C MET A 176 1.23 -3.59 -15.23
N GLY A 177 2.38 -3.98 -14.68
CA GLY A 177 2.90 -5.34 -14.80
C GLY A 177 2.20 -6.35 -13.88
N ALA A 178 1.46 -5.89 -12.87
CA ALA A 178 0.80 -6.75 -11.89
C ALA A 178 -0.66 -7.01 -12.31
N ALA A 179 -0.90 -8.13 -13.00
CA ALA A 179 -2.20 -8.44 -13.61
C ALA A 179 -3.41 -8.37 -12.65
N ARG A 180 -3.27 -8.80 -11.39
CA ARG A 180 -4.35 -8.73 -10.38
C ARG A 180 -4.68 -7.29 -9.95
N VAL A 181 -3.65 -6.45 -9.79
CA VAL A 181 -3.82 -5.03 -9.49
C VAL A 181 -4.46 -4.32 -10.67
N VAL A 182 -3.98 -4.60 -11.89
CA VAL A 182 -4.53 -4.07 -13.14
C VAL A 182 -6.01 -4.42 -13.29
N GLU A 183 -6.39 -5.66 -13.00
CA GLU A 183 -7.78 -6.08 -13.06
C GLU A 183 -8.66 -5.27 -12.08
N THR A 184 -8.23 -5.15 -10.82
CA THR A 184 -8.95 -4.34 -9.82
C THR A 184 -9.10 -2.88 -10.28
N LEU A 185 -8.02 -2.29 -10.80
CA LEU A 185 -8.04 -0.93 -11.33
C LEU A 185 -8.97 -0.80 -12.54
N ALA A 186 -8.98 -1.77 -13.46
CA ALA A 186 -9.86 -1.79 -14.61
C ALA A 186 -11.33 -1.70 -14.18
N ARG A 187 -11.73 -2.48 -13.18
CA ARG A 187 -13.11 -2.51 -12.65
C ARG A 187 -13.53 -1.20 -12.01
N THR A 188 -12.59 -0.45 -11.45
CA THR A 188 -12.84 0.89 -10.88
C THR A 188 -12.78 2.04 -11.89
N GLY A 189 -12.46 1.77 -13.17
CA GLY A 189 -12.20 2.82 -14.16
C GLY A 189 -10.87 3.55 -13.96
N GLY A 190 -9.92 2.90 -13.28
CA GLY A 190 -8.63 3.45 -12.86
C GLY A 190 -7.73 3.93 -14.01
N PHE A 191 -7.99 3.49 -15.24
CA PHE A 191 -7.24 3.88 -16.46
C PHE A 191 -7.82 5.10 -17.18
N CYS A 192 -8.96 5.62 -16.76
CA CYS A 192 -9.42 6.93 -17.22
C CYS A 192 -8.39 7.99 -16.81
N THR A 193 -7.90 8.82 -17.75
CA THR A 193 -6.83 9.81 -17.50
C THR A 193 -7.11 10.72 -16.29
N LYS A 194 -8.36 11.17 -16.12
CA LYS A 194 -8.78 11.98 -14.98
C LYS A 194 -8.67 11.21 -13.65
N VAL A 195 -9.04 9.93 -13.65
CA VAL A 195 -8.98 9.06 -12.47
C VAL A 195 -7.53 8.67 -12.16
N ALA A 196 -6.75 8.30 -13.18
CA ALA A 196 -5.34 7.97 -13.05
C ALA A 196 -4.54 9.14 -12.46
N ARG A 197 -4.74 10.36 -12.98
CA ARG A 197 -4.12 11.58 -12.45
C ARG A 197 -4.51 11.83 -11.00
N HIS A 198 -5.79 11.69 -10.66
CA HIS A 198 -6.25 11.90 -9.29
C HIS A 198 -5.62 10.89 -8.33
N ARG A 199 -5.62 9.60 -8.68
CA ARG A 199 -4.99 8.54 -7.90
C ARG A 199 -3.49 8.79 -7.69
N LEU A 200 -2.79 9.25 -8.72
CA LEU A 200 -1.37 9.61 -8.60
C LEU A 200 -1.17 10.65 -7.51
N PHE A 201 -1.92 11.76 -7.55
CA PHE A 201 -1.84 12.80 -6.54
C PHE A 201 -2.25 12.32 -5.15
N GLU A 202 -3.25 11.44 -5.05
CA GLU A 202 -3.67 10.86 -3.77
C GLU A 202 -2.57 9.98 -3.16
N THR A 203 -1.93 9.14 -3.96
CA THR A 203 -0.80 8.31 -3.52
C THR A 203 0.38 9.20 -3.11
N THR A 204 0.73 10.22 -3.91
CA THR A 204 1.80 11.16 -3.57
C THR A 204 1.50 11.91 -2.28
N GLN A 205 0.27 12.41 -2.11
CA GLN A 205 -0.15 13.08 -0.88
C GLN A 205 -0.04 12.14 0.32
N HIS A 206 -0.49 10.90 0.17
CA HIS A 206 -0.39 9.90 1.22
C HIS A 206 1.08 9.68 1.65
N ILE A 207 1.98 9.44 0.69
CA ILE A 207 3.42 9.26 0.96
C ILE A 207 3.96 10.46 1.73
N LEU A 208 3.72 11.67 1.25
CA LEU A 208 4.21 12.89 1.89
C LEU A 208 3.64 13.08 3.30
N GLN A 209 2.40 12.65 3.55
CA GLN A 209 1.83 12.68 4.90
C GLN A 209 2.51 11.67 5.82
N CYS A 210 2.89 10.50 5.33
CA CYS A 210 3.59 9.51 6.15
C CYS A 210 5.07 9.84 6.39
N THR A 211 5.72 10.50 5.44
CA THR A 211 7.16 10.80 5.53
C THR A 211 7.48 12.16 6.13
N LYS A 212 6.53 13.12 6.20
CA LYS A 212 6.85 14.51 6.60
C LYS A 212 7.40 14.70 8.02
N SER A 213 6.96 13.91 8.99
CA SER A 213 7.42 13.99 10.39
C SER A 213 6.88 12.82 11.22
N LEU A 214 7.49 12.57 12.39
CA LEU A 214 7.01 11.56 13.34
C LEU A 214 5.60 11.85 13.84
N GLU A 215 5.28 13.12 14.14
CA GLU A 215 3.96 13.54 14.63
C GLU A 215 2.87 13.23 13.59
N SER A 216 3.22 13.30 12.31
CA SER A 216 2.29 12.95 11.24
C SER A 216 2.02 11.44 11.17
N LEU A 217 3.05 10.63 11.37
CA LEU A 217 2.95 9.17 11.23
C LEU A 217 2.37 8.49 12.49
N LYS A 218 2.66 9.05 13.68
CA LYS A 218 2.16 8.55 14.97
C LYS A 218 0.63 8.57 15.06
N PRO A 219 0.02 7.73 15.92
CA PRO A 219 -1.42 7.74 16.15
C PRO A 219 -1.97 9.15 16.39
N GLY A 220 -3.03 9.51 15.65
CA GLY A 220 -3.63 10.85 15.66
C GLY A 220 -3.05 11.83 14.63
N GLY A 221 -1.93 11.52 13.98
CA GLY A 221 -1.30 12.36 12.96
C GLY A 221 -1.97 12.30 11.57
N ASP A 222 -1.53 13.18 10.67
CA ASP A 222 -2.07 13.26 9.30
C ASP A 222 -1.78 12.01 8.46
N GLY A 223 -0.56 11.48 8.55
CA GLY A 223 -0.13 10.25 7.89
C GLY A 223 -0.90 9.05 8.42
N PHE A 224 -1.01 8.94 9.75
CA PHE A 224 -1.86 7.94 10.40
C PHE A 224 -3.32 7.97 9.90
N ALA A 225 -3.94 9.15 9.92
CA ALA A 225 -5.29 9.32 9.44
C ALA A 225 -5.43 9.04 7.94
N SER A 226 -4.39 9.35 7.15
CA SER A 226 -4.34 9.04 5.72
C SER A 226 -4.29 7.53 5.49
N SER A 227 -3.47 6.79 6.24
CA SER A 227 -3.39 5.33 6.18
C SER A 227 -4.73 4.65 6.46
N ILE A 228 -5.44 5.11 7.49
CA ILE A 228 -6.78 4.60 7.82
C ILE A 228 -7.79 4.91 6.70
N ARG A 229 -7.74 6.11 6.10
CA ARG A 229 -8.61 6.44 4.94
C ARG A 229 -8.35 5.50 3.77
N VAL A 230 -7.09 5.13 3.52
CA VAL A 230 -6.78 4.16 2.47
C VAL A 230 -7.28 2.75 2.83
N ARG A 231 -7.14 2.32 4.09
CA ARG A 231 -7.72 1.05 4.60
C ARG A 231 -9.22 0.96 4.36
N LEU A 232 -9.97 2.01 4.70
CA LEU A 232 -11.43 2.07 4.46
C LEU A 232 -11.80 2.21 2.98
N LEU A 233 -11.00 2.95 2.19
CA LEU A 233 -11.16 3.01 0.73
C LEU A 233 -11.02 1.64 0.09
N HIS A 234 -10.03 0.85 0.55
CA HIS A 234 -9.78 -0.50 0.08
C HIS A 234 -10.97 -1.42 0.37
N ALA A 235 -11.53 -1.37 1.58
CA ALA A 235 -12.77 -2.08 1.91
C ALA A 235 -13.93 -1.67 0.98
N ALA A 236 -14.10 -0.36 0.71
CA ALA A 236 -15.17 0.13 -0.14
C ALA A 236 -15.04 -0.31 -1.61
N VAL A 237 -13.82 -0.37 -2.13
CA VAL A 237 -13.53 -0.87 -3.47
C VAL A 237 -13.82 -2.38 -3.55
N ARG A 238 -13.36 -3.15 -2.57
CA ARG A 238 -13.57 -4.61 -2.50
C ARG A 238 -15.05 -4.96 -2.46
N GLN A 239 -15.80 -4.42 -1.49
CA GLN A 239 -17.25 -4.64 -1.39
C GLN A 239 -17.99 -4.29 -2.68
N ARG A 240 -17.62 -3.19 -3.35
CA ARG A 240 -18.25 -2.79 -4.62
C ARG A 240 -17.99 -3.81 -5.72
N ILE A 241 -16.74 -4.23 -5.91
CA ILE A 241 -16.40 -5.19 -6.96
C ILE A 241 -17.10 -6.53 -6.68
N MET A 242 -17.07 -7.00 -5.44
CA MET A 242 -17.73 -8.24 -5.03
C MET A 242 -19.25 -8.19 -5.21
N LYS A 243 -19.89 -7.05 -4.88
CA LYS A 243 -21.32 -6.84 -5.12
C LYS A 243 -21.66 -6.89 -6.61
N LEU A 244 -20.86 -6.25 -7.46
CA LEU A 244 -21.05 -6.26 -8.90
C LEU A 244 -20.81 -7.66 -9.49
N ALA A 245 -19.79 -8.38 -9.02
CA ALA A 245 -19.53 -9.77 -9.41
C ALA A 245 -20.70 -10.70 -9.06
N LYS A 246 -21.32 -10.51 -7.89
CA LYS A 246 -22.53 -11.27 -7.51
C LYS A 246 -23.72 -10.99 -8.43
N GLN A 247 -23.86 -9.75 -8.91
CA GLN A 247 -24.94 -9.35 -9.82
C GLN A 247 -24.67 -9.72 -11.28
N LYS A 248 -23.39 -9.74 -11.68
CA LYS A 248 -22.88 -10.00 -13.02
C LYS A 248 -21.62 -10.85 -12.90
N PRO A 249 -21.72 -12.19 -12.88
CA PRO A 249 -20.57 -13.09 -12.67
C PRO A 249 -19.41 -12.86 -13.64
N GLU A 250 -19.69 -12.41 -14.86
CA GLU A 250 -18.71 -12.04 -15.89
C GLU A 250 -17.94 -10.74 -15.58
N TYR A 251 -18.38 -9.96 -14.60
CA TYR A 251 -17.75 -8.69 -14.22
C TYR A 251 -16.41 -8.88 -13.52
N TYR A 252 -16.21 -9.94 -12.73
CA TYR A 252 -14.94 -10.20 -12.05
C TYR A 252 -14.86 -11.67 -11.60
N SER A 253 -13.79 -12.35 -11.98
CA SER A 253 -13.55 -13.76 -11.59
C SER A 253 -12.68 -13.85 -10.34
N VAL A 254 -13.32 -14.20 -9.21
CA VAL A 254 -12.62 -14.45 -7.93
C VAL A 254 -11.74 -15.69 -8.02
N GLU A 255 -12.13 -16.71 -8.78
CA GLU A 255 -11.33 -17.91 -9.01
C GLU A 255 -9.97 -17.56 -9.65
N LYS A 256 -10.01 -16.77 -10.74
CA LYS A 256 -8.81 -16.37 -11.47
C LYS A 256 -7.95 -15.41 -10.65
N TRP A 257 -8.57 -14.37 -10.12
CA TRP A 257 -7.85 -13.21 -9.59
C TRP A 257 -7.74 -13.17 -8.06
N GLY A 258 -8.47 -14.03 -7.34
CA GLY A 258 -8.63 -13.90 -5.90
C GLY A 258 -9.63 -12.79 -5.54
N ILE A 259 -9.82 -12.58 -4.24
CA ILE A 259 -10.65 -11.48 -3.74
C ILE A 259 -9.94 -10.15 -4.06
N PRO A 260 -10.62 -9.11 -4.56
CA PRO A 260 -9.98 -7.84 -4.87
C PRO A 260 -9.29 -7.27 -3.63
N ILE A 261 -8.05 -6.78 -3.78
CA ILE A 261 -7.29 -6.18 -2.66
C ILE A 261 -7.18 -7.19 -1.49
N ASN A 262 -6.82 -8.43 -1.83
CA ASN A 262 -6.50 -9.46 -0.84
C ASN A 262 -5.15 -9.20 -0.15
N ASP A 263 -4.80 -10.02 0.82
CA ASP A 263 -3.56 -9.86 1.57
C ASP A 263 -2.33 -10.04 0.68
N LEU A 264 -2.34 -11.00 -0.26
CA LEU A 264 -1.22 -11.21 -1.19
C LEU A 264 -0.94 -9.95 -2.03
N ASP A 265 -1.98 -9.33 -2.57
CA ASP A 265 -1.86 -8.09 -3.37
C ASP A 265 -1.42 -6.90 -2.51
N SER A 266 -1.84 -6.87 -1.25
CA SER A 266 -1.44 -5.84 -0.29
C SER A 266 0.04 -5.97 0.08
N ILE A 267 0.51 -7.20 0.36
CA ILE A 267 1.92 -7.53 0.61
C ILE A 267 2.79 -7.20 -0.60
N ALA A 268 2.35 -7.58 -1.81
CA ALA A 268 3.08 -7.25 -3.03
C ALA A 268 3.18 -5.72 -3.25
N THR A 269 2.11 -4.99 -2.92
CA THR A 269 2.09 -3.52 -3.05
C THR A 269 3.05 -2.88 -2.05
N ILE A 270 2.99 -3.21 -0.76
CA ILE A 270 3.90 -2.64 0.25
C ILE A 270 5.37 -3.06 -0.01
N GLY A 271 5.59 -4.29 -0.48
CA GLY A 271 6.88 -4.76 -0.97
C GLY A 271 7.40 -3.92 -2.14
N THR A 272 6.52 -3.49 -3.03
CA THR A 272 6.89 -2.59 -4.13
C THR A 272 7.36 -1.23 -3.60
N PHE A 273 6.62 -0.60 -2.70
CA PHE A 273 6.99 0.71 -2.13
C PHE A 273 8.29 0.69 -1.29
N SER A 274 8.51 -0.40 -0.55
CA SER A 274 9.71 -0.59 0.27
C SER A 274 10.94 -0.97 -0.54
N ALA A 275 10.83 -1.93 -1.45
CA ALA A 275 11.99 -2.53 -2.10
C ALA A 275 12.41 -1.82 -3.38
N THR A 276 11.45 -1.40 -4.20
CA THR A 276 11.79 -1.02 -5.58
C THR A 276 12.50 0.34 -5.66
N LEU A 277 12.37 1.22 -4.67
CA LEU A 277 13.24 2.40 -4.61
C LEU A 277 14.69 2.02 -4.36
N ILE A 278 14.93 1.19 -3.35
CA ILE A 278 16.26 0.79 -2.90
C ILE A 278 17.02 0.04 -4.00
N TRP A 279 16.40 -1.00 -4.57
CA TRP A 279 17.12 -1.95 -5.44
C TRP A 279 16.89 -1.75 -6.94
N LEU A 280 15.94 -0.90 -7.35
CA LEU A 280 15.70 -0.62 -8.77
C LEU A 280 15.83 0.86 -9.11
N SER A 281 15.20 1.77 -8.36
CA SER A 281 15.13 3.17 -8.75
C SER A 281 16.41 3.94 -8.43
N PHE A 282 16.88 3.91 -7.19
CA PHE A 282 18.08 4.64 -6.77
C PHE A 282 19.34 4.20 -7.54
N PRO A 283 19.63 2.90 -7.74
CA PRO A 283 20.80 2.48 -8.49
C PRO A 283 20.79 2.98 -9.95
N ARG A 284 19.61 3.05 -10.59
CA ARG A 284 19.45 3.60 -11.95
C ARG A 284 19.65 5.11 -12.02
N GLN A 285 19.57 5.78 -10.88
CA GLN A 285 19.86 7.20 -10.71
C GLN A 285 21.27 7.43 -10.14
N ALA A 286 22.11 6.38 -10.09
CA ALA A 286 23.45 6.39 -9.49
C ALA A 286 23.49 6.78 -8.00
N ILE A 287 22.39 6.51 -7.29
CA ILE A 287 22.27 6.69 -5.84
C ILE A 287 22.46 5.33 -5.17
N SER A 288 23.33 5.27 -4.18
CA SER A 288 23.55 4.10 -3.34
C SER A 288 23.33 4.46 -1.89
N LEU A 289 22.45 3.70 -1.23
CA LEU A 289 22.16 3.87 0.19
C LEU A 289 23.17 3.09 1.04
N ARG A 290 23.43 3.58 2.25
CA ARG A 290 24.11 2.80 3.29
C ARG A 290 23.19 1.70 3.80
N GLU A 291 23.75 0.61 4.31
CA GLU A 291 22.98 -0.49 4.91
C GLU A 291 21.99 -0.01 5.97
N GLN A 292 22.40 0.95 6.82
CA GLN A 292 21.51 1.54 7.82
C GLN A 292 20.31 2.26 7.17
N GLU A 293 20.54 3.04 6.12
CA GLU A 293 19.48 3.77 5.41
C GLU A 293 18.49 2.81 4.75
N ILE A 294 18.97 1.65 4.27
CA ILE A 294 18.12 0.58 3.74
C ILE A 294 17.22 0.03 4.85
N THR A 295 17.78 -0.30 6.01
CA THR A 295 17.00 -0.83 7.14
C THR A 295 16.01 0.18 7.69
N ASP A 296 16.39 1.46 7.76
CA ASP A 296 15.53 2.55 8.20
C ASP A 296 14.37 2.74 7.19
N TYR A 297 14.67 2.76 5.88
CA TYR A 297 13.67 2.81 4.80
C TYR A 297 12.63 1.70 4.89
N ILE A 298 13.08 0.46 5.12
CA ILE A 298 12.17 -0.68 5.25
C ILE A 298 11.29 -0.55 6.52
N ALA A 299 11.81 0.01 7.62
CA ALA A 299 11.07 0.15 8.87
C ALA A 299 9.83 1.03 8.75
N LEU A 300 9.91 2.17 8.03
CA LEU A 300 8.74 3.03 7.80
C LEU A 300 7.64 2.27 7.04
N TRP A 301 7.98 1.60 5.94
CA TRP A 301 6.99 0.85 5.15
C TRP A 301 6.44 -0.36 5.88
N ARG A 302 7.23 -0.98 6.75
CA ARG A 302 6.78 -2.04 7.65
C ARG A 302 5.77 -1.53 8.68
N TYR A 303 5.87 -0.27 9.11
CA TYR A 303 4.92 0.33 10.06
C TYR A 303 3.62 0.78 9.37
N ILE A 304 3.72 1.25 8.12
CA ILE A 304 2.56 1.65 7.31
C ILE A 304 1.73 0.44 6.84
N GLY A 305 2.41 -0.66 6.49
CA GLY A 305 1.82 -1.92 6.04
C GLY A 305 1.21 -2.72 7.19
#